data_AF-A0A7C6D256-F1
#
_entry.id   AF-A0A7C6D256-F1
#
_cell.length_a   1.000
_cell.length_b   1.000
_cell.length_c   1.000
_cell.angle_alpha   90.00
_cell.angle_beta   90.00
_cell.angle_gamma   90.00
#
_symmetry.space_group_name_H-M   'P 1'
#
loop_
_entity.id
_entity.type
_entity.pdbx_description
1 polymer ?
#
loop_
_entity_poly.entity_id
_entity_poly.type
_entity_poly.pdbx_seq_one_letter_code
_entity_poly.pdbx_strand_id
1 'polypeptide(L)'
;MRKDMIAVGAGIGLVLISAAMDILDMVDAYLTTMVLVSGAVLLVIAMVRRALAKGGDVIRDERTNAIHNRAMAFSWWIAYMTLLTAYLLHHYGVIALSVEGFVPIMFFGMLLTYWITRSHLSYKGDVV
;
A
#
# COMPACT_ATOMS: atom_id res chain seq x y z
N MET A 1 9.71 -16.32 -3.83
CA MET A 1 8.23 -16.33 -3.92
C MET A 1 7.53 -16.53 -2.57
N ARG A 2 7.62 -17.69 -1.89
CA ARG A 2 6.85 -17.94 -0.64
C ARG A 2 7.28 -17.04 0.54
N LYS A 3 8.59 -16.77 0.69
CA LYS A 3 9.14 -15.90 1.74
C LYS A 3 8.81 -14.41 1.54
N ASP A 4 8.70 -13.97 0.27
CA ASP A 4 8.39 -12.57 -0.05
C ASP A 4 6.91 -12.26 0.24
N MET A 5 6.03 -13.23 0.01
CA MET A 5 4.61 -13.14 0.35
C MET A 5 4.41 -13.00 1.87
N ILE A 6 5.23 -13.70 2.66
CA ILE A 6 5.22 -13.60 4.13
C ILE A 6 5.72 -12.21 4.56
N ALA A 7 6.80 -11.70 3.97
CA ALA A 7 7.35 -10.38 4.30
C ALA A 7 6.37 -9.24 3.92
N VAL A 8 5.69 -9.35 2.78
CA VAL A 8 4.64 -8.40 2.37
C VAL A 8 3.44 -8.48 3.32
N GLY A 9 2.98 -9.69 3.65
CA GLY A 9 1.87 -9.89 4.59
C GLY A 9 2.19 -9.35 5.99
N ALA A 10 3.38 -9.63 6.51
CA ALA A 10 3.85 -9.12 7.79
C ALA A 10 3.97 -7.58 7.79
N GLY A 11 4.51 -7.00 6.72
CA GLY A 11 4.65 -5.56 6.59
C GLY A 11 3.30 -4.84 6.50
N ILE A 12 2.35 -5.36 5.71
CA ILE A 12 0.96 -4.85 5.69
C ILE A 12 0.32 -5.01 7.07
N GLY A 13 0.51 -6.15 7.72
CA GLY A 13 -0.05 -6.42 9.05
C GLY A 13 0.44 -5.43 10.10
N LEU A 14 1.75 -5.20 10.19
CA LEU A 14 2.33 -4.25 11.15
C LEU A 14 1.83 -2.82 10.94
N VAL A 15 1.67 -2.43 9.69
CA VAL A 15 1.11 -1.13 9.33
C VAL A 15 -0.35 -0.99 9.77
N LEU A 16 -1.18 -1.99 9.47
CA LEU A 16 -2.59 -1.97 9.89
C LEU A 16 -2.72 -1.98 11.41
N ILE A 17 -1.84 -2.73 12.09
CA ILE A 17 -1.76 -2.75 13.55
C ILE A 17 -1.37 -1.36 14.08
N SER A 18 -0.37 -0.69 13.50
CA SER A 18 0.00 0.66 13.91
C SER A 18 -1.13 1.68 13.71
N ALA A 19 -1.87 1.59 12.61
CA ALA A 19 -3.03 2.45 12.38
C ALA A 19 -4.15 2.18 13.40
N ALA A 20 -4.39 0.91 13.74
CA ALA A 20 -5.35 0.55 14.78
C ALA A 20 -4.91 1.03 16.18
N MET A 21 -3.62 0.92 16.51
CA MET A 21 -3.06 1.42 17.77
C MET A 21 -3.23 2.93 17.92
N ASP A 22 -3.02 3.68 16.83
CA ASP A 22 -3.19 5.14 16.77
C ASP A 22 -4.66 5.56 16.91
N ILE A 23 -5.57 4.93 16.14
CA ILE A 23 -7.01 5.24 16.16
C ILE A 23 -7.64 4.93 17.52
N LEU A 24 -7.21 3.85 18.16
CA LEU A 24 -7.76 3.38 19.44
C LEU A 24 -7.01 3.94 20.66
N ASP A 25 -6.02 4.81 20.44
CA ASP A 25 -5.16 5.39 21.48
C ASP A 25 -4.62 4.34 22.47
N MET A 26 -4.22 3.18 21.93
CA MET A 26 -3.87 2.01 22.75
C MET A 26 -2.49 2.12 23.38
N VAL A 27 -1.57 2.83 22.74
CA VAL A 27 -0.14 2.86 23.08
C VAL A 27 0.45 4.22 22.74
N ASP A 28 1.55 4.60 23.40
CA ASP A 28 2.22 5.87 23.15
C ASP A 28 2.67 6.05 21.70
N ALA A 29 2.82 7.32 21.30
CA ALA A 29 3.20 7.70 19.94
C ALA A 29 4.55 7.12 19.51
N TYR A 30 5.48 6.88 20.44
CA TYR A 30 6.80 6.36 20.14
C TYR A 30 6.73 4.89 19.70
N LEU A 31 6.00 4.05 20.45
CA LEU A 31 5.75 2.65 20.12
C LEU A 31 4.95 2.51 18.83
N THR A 32 3.89 3.29 18.65
CA THR A 32 3.09 3.30 17.42
C THR A 32 3.96 3.65 16.20
N THR A 33 4.83 4.65 16.34
CA THR A 33 5.79 5.04 15.28
C THR A 33 6.80 3.93 14.99
N MET A 34 7.35 3.26 16.00
CA MET A 34 8.30 2.16 15.80
C MET A 34 7.68 0.97 15.04
N VAL A 35 6.44 0.61 15.37
CA VAL A 35 5.71 -0.47 14.68
C VAL A 35 5.44 -0.11 13.22
N LEU A 36 5.01 1.13 12.96
CA LEU A 36 4.79 1.65 11.61
C LEU A 36 6.07 1.61 10.78
N VAL A 37 7.18 2.12 11.32
CA VAL A 37 8.49 2.14 10.63
C VAL A 37 8.96 0.72 10.33
N SER A 38 8.80 -0.20 11.27
CA SER A 38 9.17 -1.62 11.08
C SER A 38 8.39 -2.26 9.95
N GLY A 39 7.07 -2.02 9.89
CA GLY A 39 6.21 -2.48 8.79
C GLY A 39 6.60 -1.88 7.44
N ALA A 40 6.89 -0.57 7.40
CA ALA A 40 7.35 0.11 6.20
C ALA A 40 8.70 -0.43 5.68
N VAL A 41 9.67 -0.63 6.57
CA VAL A 41 10.99 -1.20 6.23
C VAL A 41 10.85 -2.61 5.66
N LEU A 42 10.01 -3.46 6.26
CA LEU A 42 9.75 -4.82 5.75
C LEU A 42 9.16 -4.78 4.34
N LEU A 43 8.25 -3.84 4.06
CA LEU A 43 7.66 -3.69 2.74
C LEU A 43 8.68 -3.21 1.71
N VAL A 44 9.52 -2.23 2.06
CA VAL A 44 10.62 -1.76 1.19
C VAL A 44 11.56 -2.91 0.87
N ILE A 45 12.01 -3.67 1.87
CA ILE A 45 12.89 -4.82 1.67
C ILE A 45 12.22 -5.88 0.76
N ALA A 46 10.95 -6.19 0.99
CA ALA A 46 10.22 -7.16 0.18
C ALA A 46 10.08 -6.69 -1.29
N MET A 47 9.83 -5.39 -1.50
CA MET A 47 9.77 -4.79 -2.83
C MET A 47 11.12 -4.82 -3.54
N VAL A 48 12.20 -4.44 -2.86
CA VAL A 48 13.57 -4.47 -3.41
C VAL A 48 13.99 -5.89 -3.77
N ARG A 49 13.77 -6.87 -2.88
CA ARG A 49 14.08 -8.28 -3.18
C ARG A 49 13.29 -8.80 -4.38
N ARG A 50 12.01 -8.43 -4.49
CA ARG A 50 11.17 -8.82 -5.63
C ARG A 50 11.62 -8.14 -6.94
N ALA A 51 12.14 -6.92 -6.88
CA ALA A 51 12.70 -6.23 -8.03
C ALA A 51 14.02 -6.87 -8.49
N LEU A 52 14.93 -7.15 -7.55
CA LEU A 52 16.21 -7.80 -7.83
C LEU A 52 16.06 -9.25 -8.33
N ALA A 53 15.07 -9.99 -7.82
CA ALA A 53 14.78 -11.36 -8.27
C ALA A 53 14.25 -11.43 -9.72
N LYS A 54 13.88 -10.31 -10.34
CA LYS A 54 13.43 -10.24 -11.74
C LYS A 54 14.56 -9.90 -12.72
N GLY A 55 15.81 -9.76 -12.25
CA GLY A 55 16.95 -9.30 -13.03
C GLY A 55 17.45 -10.25 -14.15
N GLY A 56 16.62 -11.17 -14.65
CA GLY A 56 17.05 -12.12 -15.68
C GLY A 56 15.98 -12.61 -16.65
N ASP A 57 14.72 -12.15 -16.57
CA ASP A 57 13.65 -12.75 -17.38
C ASP A 57 12.89 -11.72 -18.22
N VAL A 58 13.05 -11.92 -19.53
CA VAL A 58 12.27 -11.47 -20.71
C VAL A 58 11.86 -9.99 -20.75
N ILE A 59 12.29 -9.34 -21.83
CA ILE A 59 11.77 -8.07 -22.39
C ILE A 59 10.34 -7.83 -21.89
N ARG A 60 10.11 -6.71 -21.18
CA ARG A 60 8.79 -6.33 -20.65
C ARG A 60 7.78 -6.38 -21.80
N ASP A 61 7.06 -7.48 -21.89
CA ASP A 61 5.96 -7.69 -22.81
C ASP A 61 4.99 -6.50 -22.68
N GLU A 62 4.52 -5.97 -23.81
CA GLU A 62 3.60 -4.83 -23.87
C GLU A 62 2.41 -5.06 -22.94
N ARG A 63 1.97 -6.31 -22.82
CA ARG A 63 0.95 -6.77 -21.87
C ARG A 63 1.29 -6.44 -20.42
N THR A 64 2.52 -6.72 -19.98
CA THR A 64 2.94 -6.46 -18.60
C THR A 64 3.00 -4.96 -18.32
N ASN A 65 3.38 -4.16 -19.31
CA ASN A 65 3.38 -2.70 -19.21
C ASN A 65 1.96 -2.14 -19.17
N ALA A 66 1.06 -2.64 -20.00
CA ALA A 66 -0.35 -2.25 -20.01
C ALA A 66 -1.02 -2.55 -18.65
N ILE A 67 -0.79 -3.74 -18.09
CA ILE A 67 -1.31 -4.11 -16.76
C ILE A 67 -0.73 -3.20 -15.67
N HIS A 68 0.57 -2.91 -15.72
CA HIS A 68 1.22 -2.01 -14.76
C HIS A 68 0.63 -0.60 -14.81
N ASN A 69 0.51 -0.03 -16.01
CA ASN A 69 -0.02 1.32 -16.20
C ASN A 69 -1.49 1.43 -15.78
N ARG A 70 -2.33 0.44 -16.14
CA ARG A 70 -3.73 0.38 -15.70
C ARG A 70 -3.82 0.26 -14.18
N ALA A 71 -3.05 -0.63 -13.56
CA ALA A 71 -3.06 -0.79 -12.10
C ALA A 71 -2.58 0.47 -11.37
N MET A 72 -1.59 1.18 -11.92
CA MET A 72 -1.10 2.45 -11.38
C MET A 72 -2.14 3.56 -11.52
N ALA A 73 -2.81 3.68 -12.67
CA ALA A 73 -3.88 4.65 -12.87
C ALA A 73 -5.03 4.42 -11.88
N PHE A 74 -5.45 3.17 -11.68
CA PHE A 74 -6.49 2.83 -10.71
C PHE A 74 -6.08 3.14 -9.26
N SER A 75 -4.84 2.84 -8.86
CA SER A 75 -4.39 3.16 -7.50
C SER A 75 -4.36 4.68 -7.25
N TRP A 76 -4.01 5.47 -8.26
CA TRP A 76 -4.05 6.93 -8.17
C TRP A 76 -5.47 7.46 -8.08
N TRP A 77 -6.41 6.93 -8.87
CA TRP A 77 -7.82 7.30 -8.77
C TRP A 77 -8.40 7.03 -7.38
N ILE A 78 -8.12 5.86 -6.82
CA ILE A 78 -8.58 5.51 -5.47
C ILE A 78 -7.93 6.44 -4.44
N ALA A 79 -6.63 6.75 -4.58
CA ALA A 79 -5.95 7.68 -3.69
C ALA A 79 -6.59 9.07 -3.70
N TYR A 80 -6.92 9.61 -4.88
CA TYR A 80 -7.60 10.90 -4.97
C TYR A 80 -8.97 10.89 -4.30
N MET A 81 -9.74 9.82 -4.48
CA MET A 81 -11.04 9.69 -3.80
C MET A 81 -10.89 9.59 -2.29
N THR A 82 -9.91 8.83 -1.80
CA THR A 82 -9.60 8.73 -0.36
C THR A 82 -9.16 10.08 0.20
N LEU A 83 -8.29 10.82 -0.50
CA LEU A 83 -7.83 12.15 -0.12
C LEU A 83 -9.00 13.14 -0.04
N LEU A 84 -9.85 13.18 -1.07
CA LEU A 84 -11.02 14.04 -1.10
C LEU A 84 -11.99 13.71 0.06
N THR A 85 -12.22 12.42 0.30
CA THR A 85 -13.12 11.96 1.37
C THR A 85 -12.57 12.33 2.74
N ALA A 86 -11.30 12.04 3.00
CA ALA A 86 -10.63 12.38 4.26
C ALA A 86 -10.65 13.90 4.49
N TYR A 87 -10.39 14.70 3.45
CA TYR A 87 -10.47 16.16 3.52
C TYR A 87 -11.87 16.64 3.89
N LEU A 88 -12.92 16.14 3.22
CA LEU A 88 -14.30 16.55 3.50
C LEU A 88 -14.72 16.17 4.93
N LEU A 89 -14.44 14.94 5.35
CA LEU A 89 -14.75 14.48 6.71
C LEU A 89 -14.03 15.29 7.78
N HIS A 90 -12.76 15.63 7.55
CA HIS A 90 -12.01 16.50 8.44
C HIS A 90 -12.55 17.93 8.45
N HIS A 91 -12.86 18.49 7.27
CA HIS A 91 -13.37 19.87 7.12
C HIS A 91 -14.70 20.09 7.85
N TYR A 92 -15.62 19.12 7.79
CA TYR A 92 -16.91 19.17 8.50
C TYR A 92 -16.82 18.71 9.97
N GLY A 93 -15.62 18.42 10.49
CA GLY A 93 -15.43 18.01 11.88
C GLY A 93 -15.97 16.62 12.21
N VAL A 94 -16.19 15.77 11.21
CA VAL A 94 -16.67 14.39 11.40
C VAL A 94 -15.55 13.50 11.95
N ILE A 95 -14.31 13.75 11.52
CA ILE A 95 -13.11 13.03 11.99
C ILE A 95 -12.03 14.03 12.39
N ALA A 96 -11.32 13.75 13.47
CA ALA A 96 -10.07 14.43 13.82
C ALA A 96 -8.91 13.55 13.33
N LEU A 97 -8.39 13.87 12.14
CA LEU A 97 -7.32 13.10 11.50
C LEU A 97 -6.04 13.92 11.49
N SER A 98 -5.03 13.46 12.21
CA SER A 98 -3.69 14.05 12.21
C SER A 98 -2.97 13.76 10.88
N VAL A 99 -1.92 14.53 10.58
CA VAL A 99 -1.10 14.28 9.37
C VAL A 99 -0.39 12.93 9.51
N GLU A 100 0.02 12.58 10.72
CA GLU A 100 0.65 11.32 11.09
C GLU A 100 -0.27 10.13 10.83
N GLY A 101 -1.58 10.26 11.06
CA GLY A 101 -2.57 9.23 10.73
C GLY A 101 -2.94 9.20 9.24
N PHE A 102 -2.99 10.36 8.59
CA PHE A 102 -3.35 10.47 7.17
C PHE A 102 -2.29 9.89 6.22
N VAL A 103 -1.01 10.15 6.49
CA VAL A 103 0.10 9.75 5.60
C VAL A 103 0.17 8.23 5.41
N PRO A 104 0.12 7.39 6.46
CA PRO A 104 0.04 5.94 6.33
C PRO A 104 -1.19 5.48 5.53
N ILE A 105 -2.37 6.04 5.81
CA ILE A 105 -3.60 5.67 5.10
C ILE A 105 -3.42 5.87 3.59
N MET A 106 -2.86 7.01 3.19
CA MET A 106 -2.60 7.32 1.79
C MET A 106 -1.52 6.41 1.19
N PHE A 107 -0.39 6.27 1.89
CA PHE A 107 0.74 5.48 1.40
C PHE A 107 0.35 4.01 1.20
N PHE A 108 -0.28 3.40 2.19
CA PHE A 108 -0.69 2.00 2.13
C PHE A 108 -1.94 1.79 1.31
N GLY A 109 -2.87 2.74 1.31
CA GLY A 109 -4.01 2.75 0.41
C GLY A 109 -3.58 2.65 -1.05
N MET A 110 -2.62 3.48 -1.47
CA MET A 110 -2.04 3.41 -2.83
C MET A 110 -1.35 2.08 -3.10
N LEU A 111 -0.53 1.59 -2.18
CA LEU A 111 0.25 0.38 -2.38
C LEU A 111 -0.63 -0.87 -2.48
N LEU A 112 -1.63 -0.96 -1.60
CA LEU A 112 -2.56 -2.06 -1.51
C LEU A 112 -3.51 -2.09 -2.72
N THR A 113 -4.06 -0.94 -3.10
CA THR A 113 -4.93 -0.83 -4.29
C THR A 113 -4.18 -1.14 -5.58
N TYR A 114 -2.93 -0.68 -5.72
CA TYR A 114 -2.08 -1.06 -6.85
C TYR A 114 -1.85 -2.58 -6.89
N TRP A 115 -1.50 -3.19 -5.76
CA TRP A 115 -1.20 -4.62 -5.69
C TRP A 115 -2.43 -5.47 -5.98
N ILE A 116 -3.59 -5.13 -5.43
CA ILE A 116 -4.86 -5.80 -5.70
C ILE A 116 -5.21 -5.69 -7.18
N THR A 117 -5.20 -4.47 -7.72
CA THR A 117 -5.61 -4.21 -9.12
C THR A 117 -4.67 -4.93 -10.09
N ARG A 118 -3.36 -4.86 -9.85
CA ARG A 118 -2.37 -5.56 -10.67
C ARG A 118 -2.57 -7.07 -10.63
N SER A 119 -2.81 -7.63 -9.45
CA SER A 119 -3.03 -9.07 -9.29
C SER A 119 -4.31 -9.48 -10.01
N HIS A 120 -5.40 -8.73 -9.83
CA HIS A 120 -6.68 -8.99 -10.49
C HIS A 120 -6.56 -8.95 -12.02
N LEU A 121 -5.91 -7.91 -12.58
CA LEU A 121 -5.68 -7.78 -14.02
C LEU A 121 -4.75 -8.87 -14.57
N SER A 122 -3.78 -9.32 -13.77
CA SER A 122 -2.90 -10.43 -14.15
C SER A 122 -3.63 -11.77 -14.18
N TYR A 123 -4.57 -12.00 -13.25
CA TYR A 123 -5.39 -13.23 -13.19
C TYR A 123 -6.45 -13.27 -14.28
N LYS A 124 -7.02 -12.12 -14.67
CA LYS A 124 -8.08 -12.07 -15.68
C LYS A 124 -7.66 -12.52 -17.07
N GLY A 125 -6.36 -12.64 -17.36
CA GLY A 125 -5.85 -13.14 -18.64
C GLY A 125 -6.03 -12.18 -19.81
N ASP A 126 -7.17 -11.52 -19.91
CA ASP A 126 -7.56 -10.61 -20.98
C ASP A 126 -7.15 -9.16 -20.70
N VAL A 127 -6.04 -8.78 -21.31
CA VAL A 127 -5.90 -7.44 -21.86
C VAL A 127 -5.74 -7.61 -23.37
N VAL A 128 -6.87 -7.62 -24.06
CA VAL A 128 -6.95 -7.18 -25.45
C VAL A 128 -6.97 -5.66 -25.46
#